data_AF-W0Q708-F1
#
_entry.id   AF-W0Q708-F1
#
_cell.length_a   1.000
_cell.length_b   1.000
_cell.length_c   1.000
_cell.angle_alpha   90.00
_cell.angle_beta   90.00
_cell.angle_gamma   90.00
#
_symmetry.space_group_name_H-M   'P 1'
#
loop_
_entity.id
_entity.type
_entity.pdbx_description
1 polymer ?
#
loop_
_entity_poly.entity_id
_entity_poly.type
_entity_poly.pdbx_seq_one_letter_code
_entity_poly.pdbx_strand_id
1 'polypeptide(L)' 'MLRFELDLGDHKRQVFSGIKAAYPTPEELIGRFVIVIANLAPRKMSFGLSEGMILSAGTGGANLFLLDADSGVQPGMQVK' A
#
# COMPACT_ATOMS: atom_id res chain seq x y z
N MET A 1 -4.68 0.91 -11.90
CA MET A 1 -3.99 0.12 -10.86
C MET A 1 -2.59 0.66 -10.67
N LEU A 2 -2.08 0.66 -9.44
CA LEU A 2 -0.69 1.01 -9.11
C LEU A 2 0.01 -0.20 -8.50
N ARG A 3 1.32 -0.30 -8.72
CA ARG A 3 2.19 -1.33 -8.13
C ARG A 3 3.08 -0.66 -7.09
N PHE A 4 3.03 -1.16 -5.87
CA PHE A 4 3.84 -0.69 -4.75
C PHE A 4 4.90 -1.73 -4.41
N GLU A 5 6.12 -1.26 -4.17
CA GLU A 5 7.15 -2.00 -3.47
C GLU A 5 7.21 -1.41 -2.06
N LEU A 6 6.75 -2.19 -1.08
CA LEU A 6 6.63 -1.74 0.31
C LEU A 6 7.79 -2.27 1.12
N ASP A 7 8.37 -1.43 1.96
CA ASP A 7 9.40 -1.79 2.94
C ASP A 7 8.74 -2.16 4.27
N LEU A 8 8.98 -3.39 4.74
CA LEU A 8 8.54 -3.88 6.04
C LEU A 8 9.69 -3.93 7.06
N GLY A 9 10.82 -3.26 6.76
CA GLY A 9 12.00 -3.20 7.61
C GLY A 9 12.95 -4.39 7.42
N ASP A 10 12.43 -5.62 7.45
CA ASP A 10 13.21 -6.85 7.29
C ASP A 10 13.20 -7.38 5.84
N HIS A 11 12.10 -7.18 5.13
CA HIS A 11 11.95 -7.54 3.73
C HIS A 11 11.05 -6.55 2.98
N LYS A 12 11.05 -6.66 1.65
CA LYS A 12 10.15 -5.92 0.78
C LYS A 12 9.02 -6.80 0.28
N ARG A 13 7.86 -6.22 0.01
CA ARG A 13 6.72 -6.91 -0.61
C ARG A 13 6.14 -6.13 -1.77
N GLN A 14 5.65 -6.87 -2.76
CA GLN A 14 4.91 -6.28 -3.86
C GLN A 14 3.41 -6.28 -3.57
N VAL A 15 2.76 -5.11 -3.66
CA VAL A 15 1.31 -4.98 -3.49
C VAL A 15 0.71 -4.19 -4.65
N PHE A 16 -0.42 -4.68 -5.18
CA PHE A 16 -1.20 -3.94 -6.16
C PHE A 16 -2.38 -3.25 -5.50
N SER A 17 -2.62 -1.99 -5.86
CA SER A 17 -3.76 -1.22 -5.33
C SER A 17 -4.54 -0.51 -6.42
N GLY A 18 -5.87 -0.49 -6.24
CA GLY A 18 -6.86 0.09 -7.15
C GLY A 18 -6.98 1.62 -7.10
N ILE A 19 -6.09 2.31 -6.40
CA ILE A 19 -6.23 3.75 -6.05
C ILE A 19 -5.76 4.74 -7.13
N LYS A 20 -5.44 4.29 -8.35
CA LYS A 20 -4.88 5.14 -9.42
C LYS A 20 -5.76 6.38 -9.73
N ALA A 21 -7.08 6.27 -9.57
CA ALA A 21 -8.00 7.38 -9.82
C ALA A 21 -7.91 8.49 -8.75
N ALA A 22 -7.56 8.15 -7.51
CA ALA A 22 -7.35 9.11 -6.44
C ALA A 22 -5.92 9.68 -6.44
N TYR A 23 -4.94 8.91 -6.92
CA TYR A 23 -3.53 9.30 -6.98
C TYR A 23 -3.01 9.22 -8.43
N PRO A 24 -3.27 10.26 -9.24
CA PRO A 24 -2.86 10.30 -10.64
C PRO A 24 -1.34 10.48 -10.81
N THR A 25 -0.65 11.01 -9.79
CA THR A 25 0.80 11.22 -9.74
C THR A 25 1.45 10.25 -8.74
N PRO A 26 1.88 9.04 -9.15
CA PRO A 26 2.38 8.02 -8.22
C PRO A 26 3.71 8.40 -7.54
N GLU A 27 4.47 9.31 -8.14
CA GLU A 27 5.77 9.77 -7.63
C GLU A 27 5.63 10.46 -6.27
N GLU A 28 4.49 11.10 -6.01
CA GLU A 28 4.16 11.72 -4.72
C GLU A 28 3.91 10.69 -3.59
N LEU A 29 3.77 9.41 -3.95
CA LEU A 29 3.59 8.32 -2.99
C LEU A 29 4.92 7.73 -2.52
N ILE A 30 6.04 8.08 -3.18
CA ILE A 30 7.36 7.58 -2.82
C ILE A 30 7.77 8.17 -1.46
N GLY A 31 8.20 7.31 -0.54
CA GLY A 31 8.62 7.71 0.81
C GLY A 31 7.47 7.93 1.79
N ARG A 32 6.21 7.78 1.38
CA ARG A 32 5.07 7.82 2.29
C ARG A 32 4.93 6.52 3.07
N PHE A 33 4.60 6.64 4.35
CA PHE A 33 4.15 5.50 5.14
C PHE A 33 2.70 5.17 4.81
N VAL A 34 2.41 3.87 4.73
CA VAL A 34 1.08 3.34 4.49
C VAL A 34 0.83 2.15 5.41
N ILE A 35 -0.43 1.88 5.72
CA ILE A 35 -0.81 0.68 6.45
C ILE A 35 -1.02 -0.47 5.46
N VAL A 36 -0.39 -1.62 5.74
CA VAL A 36 -0.49 -2.82 4.92
C VAL A 36 -0.85 -4.06 5.76
N ILE A 37 -1.76 -4.88 5.24
CA ILE A 37 -1.99 -6.23 5.75
C ILE A 37 -0.96 -7.17 5.11
N ALA A 38 0.06 -7.56 5.87
CA ALA A 38 1.20 -8.33 5.39
C ALA A 38 1.05 -9.87 5.53
N ASN A 39 0.01 -10.36 6.22
CA ASN A 39 -0.22 -11.80 6.46
C ASN A 39 -1.15 -12.46 5.43
N LEU A 40 -1.57 -11.75 4.38
CA LEU A 40 -2.44 -12.32 3.35
C LEU A 40 -1.65 -13.31 2.47
N ALA A 41 -2.32 -14.40 2.09
CA ALA A 41 -1.78 -15.32 1.11
C ALA A 41 -1.54 -14.59 -0.23
N PRO A 42 -0.41 -14.81 -0.91
CA PRO A 42 -0.12 -14.18 -2.18
C PRO A 42 -1.21 -14.45 -3.22
N ARG A 43 -1.73 -13.39 -3.83
CA ARG A 43 -2.76 -13.47 -4.87
C ARG A 43 -2.14 -13.20 -6.23
N LYS A 44 -2.18 -14.20 -7.12
CA LYS A 44 -1.78 -14.03 -8.52
C LYS A 44 -2.82 -13.17 -9.25
N MET A 45 -2.36 -12.10 -9.88
CA MET A 45 -3.14 -11.22 -10.73
C MET A 45 -2.53 -11.18 -12.14
N SER A 46 -3.27 -10.64 -13.12
CA SER A 46 -2.78 -10.52 -14.51
C SER A 46 -1.50 -9.70 -14.64
N PHE A 47 -1.17 -8.89 -13.62
CA PHE A 47 -0.06 -7.94 -13.64
C PHE A 47 1.12 -8.37 -12.74
N GLY A 48 1.00 -9.51 -12.05
CA GLY A 48 2.01 -10.01 -11.11
C GLY A 48 1.42 -10.61 -9.85
N LEU A 49 2.28 -10.87 -8.86
CA LEU A 49 1.90 -11.39 -7.56
C LEU A 49 1.63 -10.22 -6.59
N SER A 50 0.47 -10.21 -5.92
CA SER A 50 0.18 -9.29 -4.82
C SER A 50 0.35 -10.02 -3.50
N GLU A 51 1.24 -9.55 -2.64
CA GLU A 51 1.66 -10.22 -1.40
C GLU A 51 1.13 -9.52 -0.14
N GLY A 52 0.06 -8.75 -0.30
CA GLY A 52 -0.57 -7.98 0.77
C GLY A 52 -1.68 -7.09 0.24
N MET A 53 -2.17 -6.22 1.13
CA MET A 53 -3.22 -5.24 0.84
C MET A 53 -2.90 -3.93 1.56
N ILE A 54 -2.83 -2.84 0.82
CA ILE A 54 -2.75 -1.48 1.39
C ILE A 54 -4.14 -1.06 1.84
N LEU A 55 -4.25 -0.46 3.03
CA LEU A 55 -5.51 0.06 3.54
C LEU A 55 -5.75 1.51 3.09
N SER A 56 -6.96 1.74 2.61
CA SER A 56 -7.47 3.06 2.26
C SER A 56 -8.92 3.19 2.70
N ALA A 57 -9.34 4.42 2.99
CA ALA A 57 -10.71 4.77 3.34
C ALA A 57 -11.38 5.52 2.19
N GLY A 58 -12.70 5.33 2.04
CA GLY A 58 -13.52 6.13 1.12
C GLY A 58 -14.51 5.32 0.31
N THR A 59 -15.22 6.00 -0.60
CA THR A 59 -16.36 5.44 -1.37
C THR A 59 -15.95 4.90 -2.74
N GLY A 60 -14.68 5.02 -3.12
CA GLY A 60 -14.13 4.50 -4.37
C GLY A 60 -13.77 5.58 -5.40
N GLY A 61 -13.13 5.15 -6.49
CA GLY A 61 -12.68 6.06 -7.56
C GLY A 61 -11.68 7.09 -7.06
N ALA A 62 -11.99 8.37 -7.26
CA ALA A 62 -11.18 9.49 -6.77
C ALA A 62 -11.33 9.74 -5.26
N ASN A 63 -12.39 9.23 -4.63
CA ASN A 63 -12.64 9.34 -3.19
C ASN A 63 -12.02 8.16 -2.44
N LEU A 64 -10.72 7.93 -2.62
CA LEU A 64 -9.95 6.95 -1.86
C LEU A 64 -8.75 7.63 -1.22
N PHE A 65 -8.62 7.48 0.08
CA PHE A 65 -7.60 8.11 0.90
C PHE A 65 -6.74 7.02 1.54
N LEU A 66 -5.44 7.01 1.24
CA LEU A 66 -4.47 6.15 1.91
C LEU A 66 -4.43 6.48 3.40
N LEU A 67 -4.45 5.44 4.23
CA LEU A 67 -4.20 5.57 5.65
C LEU A 67 -2.69 5.68 5.86
N ASP A 68 -2.28 6.74 6.56
CA ASP A 68 -0.90 7.01 6.93
C ASP A 68 -0.67 6.69 8.41
N ALA A 69 0.53 7.01 8.87
CA ALA A 69 0.97 6.80 10.24
C ALA A 69 1.73 8.02 10.72
N ASP A 70 1.67 8.27 12.03
CA ASP A 70 2.28 9.44 12.67
C ASP A 70 3.80 9.48 12.47
N SER A 71 4.36 10.68 12.60
CA SER A 71 5.82 10.87 12.58
C SER A 71 6.52 10.00 13.63
N GLY A 72 7.64 9.40 13.27
CA GLY A 72 8.43 8.54 14.15
C GLY A 72 8.19 7.05 13.99
N VAL A 73 7.19 6.64 13.18
CA VAL A 73 7.06 5.24 12.78
C VAL A 73 8.24 4.78 11.93
N GLN A 74 8.58 3.51 12.05
CA GLN A 74 9.61 2.85 11.25
C GLN A 74 8.96 1.79 10.35
N PRO A 75 9.54 1.50 9.17
CA PRO A 75 9.10 0.39 8.34
C PRO A 75 9.00 -0.91 9.16
N GLY A 76 7.90 -1.64 9.00
CA GLY A 76 7.68 -2.92 9.69
C GLY A 76 7.07 -2.85 11.09
N MET A 77 6.85 -1.65 11.65
CA MET A 77 6.18 -1.54 12.95
C MET A 77 4.77 -2.17 12.89
N GLN A 78 4.47 -3.02 13.88
CA GLN A 78 3.18 -3.69 13.97
C GLN A 78 2.07 -2.69 14.31
N VAL A 79 1.00 -2.73 13.53
CA VAL A 79 -0.25 -1.99 13.79
C VAL A 79 -1.02 -2.71 14.89
N LYS A 80 -1.58 -1.95 15.85
CA LYS A 80 -2.37 -2.46 16.97
C LYS A 80 -3.78 -1.89 16.96
#